data_AF-A9A6S5-F1
#
_entry.id   AF-A9A6S5-F1
#
_cell.length_a   1.000
_cell.length_b   1.000
_cell.length_c   1.000
_cell.angle_alpha   90.00
_cell.angle_beta   90.00
_cell.angle_gamma   90.00
#
_symmetry.space_group_name_H-M   'P 1'
#
loop_
_entity.id
_entity.type
_entity.pdbx_description
1 polymer ?
#
loop_
_entity_poly.entity_id
_entity_poly.type
_entity_poly.pdbx_seq_one_letter_code
_entity_poly.pdbx_strand_id
1 'polypeptide(L)' 'MNTAFEIKKYFRRDISYVLFMAFLTFFALSFIFRISYLAMYNTIPYWSELVPQIEVCFGITMAFLILGMIFTEKY' A
#
# COMPACT_ATOMS: atom_id res chain seq x y z
N MET A 1 14.08 27.65 16.91
CA MET A 1 14.27 26.56 15.92
C MET A 1 14.07 25.24 16.68
N ASN A 2 12.88 24.63 16.56
CA ASN A 2 12.47 23.49 17.40
C ASN A 2 12.88 22.16 16.74
N THR A 3 14.11 21.73 17.01
CA THR A 3 14.72 20.49 16.50
C THR A 3 13.89 19.22 16.77
N ALA A 4 13.15 19.17 17.88
CA ALA A 4 12.25 18.05 18.19
C ALA A 4 11.08 17.90 17.19
N PHE A 5 10.62 18.98 16.56
CA PHE A 5 9.54 18.95 15.59
C PHE A 5 10.02 18.38 14.24
N GLU A 6 11.24 18.75 13.83
CA GLU A 6 11.86 18.26 12.59
C GLU A 6 12.19 16.78 12.66
N ILE A 7 12.74 16.28 13.78
CA ILE A 7 13.06 14.85 13.95
C ILE A 7 11.79 14.00 13.91
N LYS A 8 10.69 14.46 14.54
CA LYS A 8 9.41 13.76 14.53
C LYS A 8 8.77 13.73 13.14
N LYS A 9 8.96 14.79 12.35
CA LYS A 9 8.50 14.90 10.97
C LYS A 9 9.27 13.93 10.04
N TYR A 10 10.59 13.84 10.21
CA TYR A 10 11.43 12.87 9.50
C TYR A 10 11.05 11.42 9.81
N PHE A 11 10.92 11.08 11.10
CA PHE A 11 10.56 9.72 11.51
C PHE A 11 9.18 9.30 10.98
N ARG A 12 8.21 10.23 10.95
CA ARG A 12 6.89 9.97 10.40
C ARG A 12 6.92 9.77 8.88
N ARG A 13 7.82 10.46 8.17
CA ARG A 13 8.00 10.33 6.72
C ARG A 13 8.64 8.99 6.35
N ASP A 14 9.69 8.59 7.06
CA ASP A 14 10.36 7.29 6.83
C ASP A 14 9.41 6.12 7.11
N ILE A 15 8.65 6.16 8.21
CA ILE A 15 7.66 5.11 8.51
C ILE A 15 6.58 5.05 7.42
N SER A 16 6.08 6.20 6.96
CA SER A 16 5.05 6.26 5.91
C SER A 16 5.58 5.70 4.59
N TYR A 17 6.85 5.95 4.27
CA TYR A 17 7.50 5.42 3.08
C TYR A 17 7.73 3.91 3.16
N VAL A 18 8.19 3.40 4.31
CA VAL A 18 8.34 1.96 4.54
C VAL A 18 6.99 1.25 4.47
N LEU A 19 5.94 1.82 5.07
CA LEU A 19 4.57 1.29 4.95
C LEU A 19 4.10 1.28 3.49
N PHE A 20 4.33 2.37 2.76
CA PHE A 20 3.96 2.47 1.35
C PHE A 20 4.66 1.40 0.51
N MET A 21 5.97 1.21 0.69
CA MET A 21 6.73 0.16 0.00
C MET A 21 6.26 -1.25 0.36
N ALA A 22 5.93 -1.49 1.64
CA ALA A 22 5.38 -2.76 2.08
C ALA A 22 4.03 -3.05 1.40
N PHE A 23 3.10 -2.11 1.44
CA PHE A 23 1.81 -2.26 0.76
C PHE A 23 1.99 -2.44 -0.75
N LEU A 24 2.89 -1.69 -1.39
CA LEU A 24 3.15 -1.79 -2.83
C LEU A 24 3.62 -3.20 -3.20
N THR A 25 4.49 -3.77 -2.37
CA THR A 25 5.00 -5.13 -2.55
C THR A 25 3.87 -6.16 -2.41
N PHE A 26 3.02 -6.03 -1.39
CA PHE A 26 1.85 -6.90 -1.21
C PHE A 26 0.85 -6.79 -2.36
N PHE A 27 0.62 -5.58 -2.88
CA PHE A 27 -0.24 -5.35 -4.03
C PHE A 27 0.32 -5.99 -5.30
N ALA A 28 1.63 -5.83 -5.56
CA ALA A 28 2.29 -6.46 -6.71
C ALA A 28 2.24 -7.99 -6.61
N LEU A 29 2.47 -8.56 -5.42
CA LEU A 29 2.32 -9.99 -5.16
C LEU A 29 0.89 -10.47 -5.42
N SER A 30 -0.11 -9.75 -4.89
CA SER A 30 -1.53 -10.04 -5.12
C SER A 30 -1.87 -10.04 -6.62
N PHE A 31 -1.35 -9.08 -7.36
CA PHE A 31 -1.57 -8.97 -8.80
C PHE A 31 -0.93 -10.13 -9.58
N ILE A 32 0.29 -10.53 -9.20
CA ILE A 32 0.97 -11.70 -9.76
C ILE A 32 0.18 -12.98 -9.45
N PHE A 33 -0.33 -13.14 -8.22
CA PHE A 33 -1.20 -14.25 -7.85
C PHE A 33 -2.46 -14.25 -8.71
N ARG A 34 -3.10 -13.09 -8.91
CA ARG A 34 -4.29 -12.95 -9.75
C ARG A 34 -4.03 -13.39 -11.19
N ILE A 35 -2.94 -12.92 -11.81
CA ILE A 35 -2.57 -13.29 -13.18
C ILE A 35 -2.26 -14.78 -13.29
N SER A 36 -1.45 -15.30 -12.37
CA SER A 36 -1.07 -16.72 -12.33
C SER A 36 -2.31 -17.60 -12.18
N TYR A 37 -3.26 -17.15 -11.37
CA TYR A 37 -4.53 -17.83 -11.14
C TYR A 37 -5.44 -17.82 -12.37
N LEU A 38 -5.55 -16.68 -13.04
CA LEU A 38 -6.31 -16.54 -14.28
C LEU A 38 -5.72 -17.41 -15.40
N ALA A 39 -4.39 -17.58 -15.41
CA ALA A 39 -3.68 -18.47 -16.33
C ALA A 39 -3.85 -19.96 -16.00
N MET A 40 -4.03 -20.33 -14.72
CA MET A 40 -4.12 -21.74 -14.26
C MET A 40 -5.53 -22.35 -14.26
N TYR A 41 -6.53 -21.68 -14.86
CA TYR A 41 -7.91 -22.19 -14.98
C TYR A 41 -8.60 -22.45 -13.61
N ASN A 42 -9.30 -21.43 -13.12
CA ASN A 42 -10.48 -21.48 -12.24
C ASN A 42 -10.51 -22.54 -11.10
N THR A 43 -9.40 -22.77 -10.41
CA THR A 43 -9.23 -23.90 -9.50
C THR A 43 -10.08 -23.80 -8.20
N ILE A 44 -10.54 -22.58 -7.86
CA ILE A 44 -11.25 -22.11 -6.65
C ILE A 44 -11.98 -20.75 -6.91
N PRO A 45 -13.28 -20.72 -7.25
CA PRO A 45 -14.00 -19.50 -7.65
C PRO A 45 -14.04 -18.38 -6.57
N TYR A 46 -13.81 -18.71 -5.30
CA TYR A 46 -13.76 -17.73 -4.22
C TYR A 46 -12.56 -16.76 -4.32
N TRP A 47 -11.42 -17.24 -4.82
CA TRP A 47 -10.21 -16.42 -4.92
C TRP A 47 -10.29 -15.35 -6.01
N SER A 48 -11.08 -15.58 -7.07
CA SER A 48 -11.27 -14.58 -8.13
C SER A 48 -12.06 -13.35 -7.68
N GLU A 49 -12.85 -13.43 -6.61
CA GLU A 49 -13.57 -12.27 -6.04
C GLU A 49 -12.82 -11.64 -4.86
N LEU A 50 -12.16 -12.46 -4.03
CA LEU A 50 -11.48 -11.97 -2.82
C LEU A 50 -10.21 -11.16 -3.16
N VAL A 51 -9.41 -11.63 -4.13
CA VAL A 51 -8.14 -10.99 -4.51
C VAL A 51 -8.34 -9.55 -5.01
N PRO A 52 -9.29 -9.27 -5.94
CA PRO A 52 -9.59 -7.90 -6.35
C PRO A 52 -10.06 -6.99 -5.21
N GLN A 53 -10.84 -7.50 -4.27
CA GLN A 53 -11.32 -6.70 -3.13
C GLN A 53 -10.16 -6.29 -2.20
N ILE A 54 -9.22 -7.22 -1.96
CA ILE A 54 -8.00 -6.95 -1.20
C ILE A 54 -7.11 -5.93 -1.93
N GLU A 55 -6.96 -6.05 -3.25
CA GLU A 55 -6.23 -5.09 -4.08
C GLU A 55 -6.81 -3.67 -3.98
N VAL A 56 -8.14 -3.55 -4.05
CA VAL A 56 -8.82 -2.25 -3.87
C VAL A 56 -8.57 -1.68 -2.48
N CYS A 57 -8.65 -2.50 -1.43
CA CYS A 57 -8.41 -2.06 -0.06
C CYS A 57 -6.96 -1.56 0.14
N PHE A 58 -5.97 -2.29 -0.40
CA PHE A 58 -4.57 -1.86 -0.37
C PHE A 58 -4.35 -0.59 -1.20
N GLY A 59 -4.98 -0.47 -2.38
CA GLY A 59 -4.90 0.73 -3.21
C GLY A 59 -5.45 1.96 -2.52
N ILE A 60 -6.60 1.85 -1.85
CA ILE A 60 -7.20 2.95 -1.06
C ILE A 60 -6.25 3.34 0.10
N THR A 61 -5.71 2.35 0.81
CA THR A 61 -4.78 2.60 1.92
C THR A 61 -3.51 3.32 1.46
N MET A 62 -2.95 2.94 0.30
CA MET A 62 -1.82 3.65 -0.32
C MET A 62 -2.17 5.09 -0.68
N ALA A 63 -3.36 5.34 -1.25
CA ALA A 63 -3.79 6.69 -1.61
C ALA A 63 -3.89 7.60 -0.37
N PHE A 64 -4.41 7.08 0.74
CA PHE A 64 -4.41 7.81 2.03
C PHE A 64 -3.01 8.05 2.58
N LEU A 65 -2.09 7.10 2.45
CA LEU A 65 -0.69 7.28 2.86
C LEU A 65 0.01 8.36 2.02
N ILE A 66 -0.21 8.39 0.70
CA ILE A 66 0.31 9.44 -0.18
C ILE A 66 -0.25 10.81 0.21
N LEU A 67 -1.57 10.91 0.41
CA LEU A 67 -2.21 12.14 0.87
C LEU A 67 -1.61 12.60 2.20
N GLY A 68 -1.48 11.69 3.18
CA GLY A 68 -0.87 11.97 4.48
C GLY A 68 0.57 12.46 4.37
N MET A 69 1.37 11.89 3.46
CA MET A 69 2.72 12.36 3.17
C MET A 69 2.73 13.77 2.57
N ILE A 70 1.87 14.06 1.58
CA ILE A 70 1.79 15.39 0.95
C ILE A 70 1.38 16.47 1.95
N PHE A 71 0.39 16.18 2.81
CA PHE A 71 -0.03 17.10 3.86
C PHE A 71 1.06 17.33 4.91
N THR A 72 1.79 16.27 5.28
CA THR A 72 2.91 16.37 6.22
C THR A 72 4.10 17.09 5.61
N GLU A 73 4.34 16.99 4.29
CA GLU A 73 5.45 17.67 3.65
C GLU A 73 5.24 19.20 3.59
N LYS A 74 3.98 19.65 3.45
CA LYS A 74 3.60 21.08 3.39
C LYS A 74 3.56 21.83 4.74
N TYR A 75 3.45 21.13 5.88
CA TYR A 75 3.41 21.72 7.24
C TYR A 75 4.65 21.32 8.03
#